data_AF-A0A8T6VUI7-F1
#
_entry.id   AF-A0A8T6VUI7-F1
#
_cell.length_a   1.000
_cell.length_b   1.000
_cell.length_c   1.000
_cell.angle_alpha   90.00
_cell.angle_beta   90.00
_cell.angle_gamma   90.00
#
_symmetry.space_group_name_H-M   'P 1'
#
loop_
_entity.id
_entity.type
_entity.pdbx_description
1 polymer ?
#
loop_
_entity_poly.entity_id
_entity_poly.type
_entity_poly.pdbx_seq_one_letter_code
_entity_poly.pdbx_strand_id
1 'polypeptide(L)'
;RIKRATFPGLVSNHHLHAVAGVAIACAEMLEFGEQYTRQVVRNSKALGQALHDCGFDVLAEHKGFTESHVLLVDITKYGDGGSIEQQLEKANIILNRNLLPWDIKEGRHFMHPGGIRLGTSEVTRLGMKESEMVEIAEFMKRIVVDQQDPEEVSEDVAEFRRAFQRIHYCFEEATEAYRYIKIR
;
A
#
# COMPACT_ATOMS: atom_id res chain seq x y z
N ARG A 1 4.33 32.14 -14.34
CA ARG A 1 5.71 31.78 -13.92
C ARG A 1 5.94 30.27 -14.09
N ILE A 2 5.08 29.41 -13.54
CA ILE A 2 5.15 27.94 -13.68
C ILE A 2 5.21 27.48 -15.15
N LYS A 3 4.25 27.89 -16.00
CA LYS A 3 4.24 27.50 -17.43
C LYS A 3 5.58 27.71 -18.14
N ARG A 4 6.23 28.87 -17.93
CA ARG A 4 7.54 29.21 -18.53
C ARG A 4 8.69 28.37 -17.96
N ALA A 5 8.65 28.07 -16.67
CA ALA A 5 9.64 27.21 -16.03
C ALA A 5 9.52 25.76 -16.51
N THR A 6 8.30 25.28 -16.75
CA THR A 6 8.04 23.97 -17.34
C THR A 6 8.48 23.94 -18.79
N PHE A 7 7.87 24.77 -19.66
CA PHE A 7 8.24 24.91 -21.06
C PHE A 7 8.50 26.39 -21.40
N PRO A 8 9.66 26.74 -21.99
CA PRO A 8 10.73 25.85 -22.46
C PRO A 8 11.81 25.55 -21.40
N GLY A 9 11.59 25.86 -20.12
CA GLY A 9 12.66 25.83 -19.11
C GLY A 9 13.22 24.44 -18.77
N LEU A 10 12.39 23.41 -18.62
CA LEU A 10 12.79 22.07 -18.18
C LEU A 10 12.39 20.96 -19.16
N VAL A 11 11.27 21.12 -19.84
CA VAL A 11 10.75 20.14 -20.80
C VAL A 11 10.47 20.81 -22.15
N SER A 12 10.50 20.02 -23.23
CA SER A 12 10.29 20.49 -24.60
C SER A 12 9.01 19.93 -25.25
N ASN A 13 8.59 18.71 -24.92
CA ASN A 13 7.44 18.03 -25.51
C ASN A 13 6.39 17.61 -24.45
N HIS A 14 5.14 17.41 -24.90
CA HIS A 14 4.06 16.89 -24.07
C HIS A 14 3.76 15.44 -24.44
N HIS A 15 3.64 14.56 -23.45
CA HIS A 15 3.27 13.15 -23.66
C HIS A 15 1.74 13.03 -23.64
N LEU A 16 1.09 13.32 -24.77
CA LEU A 16 -0.37 13.38 -24.86
C LEU A 16 -1.07 12.08 -24.43
N HIS A 17 -0.47 10.91 -24.66
CA HIS A 17 -0.99 9.63 -24.19
C HIS A 17 -1.03 9.54 -22.65
N ALA A 18 -0.02 10.05 -21.96
CA ALA A 18 0.01 10.10 -20.49
C ALA A 18 -1.02 11.11 -19.96
N VAL A 19 -1.19 12.24 -20.63
CA VAL A 19 -2.22 13.24 -20.29
C VAL A 19 -3.62 12.63 -20.38
N ALA A 20 -3.90 11.83 -21.42
CA ALA A 20 -5.18 11.12 -21.55
C ALA A 20 -5.40 10.15 -20.38
N GLY A 21 -4.39 9.34 -20.01
CA GLY A 21 -4.48 8.45 -18.85
C GLY A 21 -4.73 9.19 -17.52
N VAL A 22 -4.04 10.32 -17.30
CA VAL A 22 -4.26 11.17 -16.12
C VAL A 22 -5.67 11.75 -16.11
N ALA A 23 -6.21 12.16 -17.25
CA ALA A 23 -7.58 12.67 -17.33
C ALA A 23 -8.62 11.62 -16.90
N ILE A 24 -8.44 10.36 -17.30
CA ILE A 24 -9.29 9.24 -16.86
C ILE A 24 -9.13 9.00 -15.36
N ALA A 25 -7.91 8.95 -14.83
CA ALA A 25 -7.67 8.78 -13.40
C ALA A 25 -8.28 9.93 -12.56
N CYS A 26 -8.26 11.17 -13.07
CA CYS A 26 -8.94 12.29 -12.44
C CYS A 26 -10.47 12.11 -12.47
N ALA A 27 -11.03 11.63 -13.58
CA ALA A 27 -12.46 11.32 -13.67
C ALA A 27 -12.87 10.26 -12.63
N GLU A 28 -12.07 9.20 -12.49
CA GLU A 28 -12.30 8.15 -11.49
C GLU A 28 -12.23 8.69 -10.07
N MET A 29 -11.27 9.57 -9.78
CA MET A 29 -11.15 10.17 -8.46
C MET A 29 -12.32 11.11 -8.14
N LEU A 30 -12.86 11.81 -9.14
CA LEU A 30 -14.06 12.64 -8.95
C LEU A 30 -15.30 11.80 -8.64
N GLU A 31 -15.45 10.65 -9.31
CA GLU A 31 -16.61 9.79 -9.14
C GLU A 31 -16.51 8.88 -7.90
N PHE A 32 -15.38 8.19 -7.74
CA PHE A 32 -15.21 7.12 -6.76
C PHE A 32 -14.32 7.51 -5.58
N GLY A 33 -13.60 8.64 -5.66
CA GLY A 33 -12.52 8.98 -4.74
C GLY A 33 -12.95 9.10 -3.28
N GLU A 34 -14.13 9.66 -3.01
CA GLU A 34 -14.64 9.80 -1.64
C GLU A 34 -14.88 8.43 -0.99
N GLN A 35 -15.54 7.51 -1.69
CA GLN A 35 -15.78 6.16 -1.18
C GLN A 35 -14.48 5.36 -1.06
N TYR A 36 -13.63 5.44 -2.09
CA TYR A 36 -12.35 4.75 -2.14
C TYR A 36 -11.44 5.15 -0.97
N THR A 37 -11.19 6.45 -0.80
CA THR A 37 -10.28 6.95 0.22
C THR A 37 -10.78 6.68 1.63
N ARG A 38 -12.10 6.74 1.88
CA ARG A 38 -12.69 6.31 3.17
C ARG A 38 -12.43 4.84 3.45
N GLN A 39 -12.58 3.96 2.46
CA GLN A 39 -12.29 2.54 2.64
C GLN A 39 -10.79 2.29 2.88
N VAL A 40 -9.91 2.99 2.16
CA VAL A 40 -8.45 2.91 2.37
C VAL A 40 -8.08 3.23 3.81
N VAL A 41 -8.58 4.32 4.37
CA VAL A 41 -8.29 4.69 5.78
C VAL A 41 -8.86 3.65 6.76
N ARG A 42 -10.07 3.13 6.52
CA ARG A 42 -10.64 2.07 7.35
C ARG A 42 -9.80 0.79 7.32
N ASN A 43 -9.40 0.37 6.13
CA ASN A 43 -8.52 -0.78 5.94
C ASN A 43 -7.16 -0.55 6.61
N SER A 44 -6.56 0.63 6.49
CA SER A 44 -5.29 0.93 7.15
C SER A 44 -5.40 0.90 8.68
N LYS A 45 -6.51 1.38 9.25
CA LYS A 45 -6.75 1.25 10.70
C LYS A 45 -6.95 -0.20 11.13
N ALA A 46 -7.74 -0.96 10.36
CA ALA A 46 -7.96 -2.38 10.63
C ALA A 46 -6.68 -3.21 10.54
N LEU A 47 -5.85 -2.99 9.51
CA LEU A 47 -4.55 -3.64 9.36
C LEU A 47 -3.60 -3.27 10.49
N GLY A 48 -3.57 -2.00 10.89
CA GLY A 48 -2.76 -1.54 12.02
C GLY A 48 -3.13 -2.24 13.33
N GLN A 49 -4.43 -2.34 13.62
CA GLN A 49 -4.92 -3.06 14.79
C GLN A 49 -4.61 -4.56 14.71
N ALA A 50 -4.88 -5.22 13.57
CA ALA A 50 -4.65 -6.65 13.41
C ALA A 50 -3.16 -7.02 13.54
N LEU A 51 -2.25 -6.20 13.00
CA LEU A 51 -0.81 -6.38 13.18
C LEU A 51 -0.40 -6.20 14.65
N HIS A 52 -0.95 -5.19 15.33
CA HIS A 52 -0.71 -4.99 16.75
C HIS A 52 -1.17 -6.21 17.57
N ASP A 53 -2.36 -6.74 17.29
CA ASP A 53 -2.90 -7.94 17.95
C ASP A 53 -2.06 -9.19 17.64
N CYS A 54 -1.41 -9.24 16.48
CA CYS A 54 -0.44 -10.27 16.10
C CYS A 54 0.94 -10.11 16.78
N GLY A 55 1.15 -9.04 17.56
CA GLY A 55 2.36 -8.79 18.34
C GLY A 55 3.40 -7.89 17.67
N PHE A 56 3.07 -7.26 16.54
CA PHE A 56 3.95 -6.29 15.88
C PHE A 56 3.91 -4.92 16.58
N ASP A 57 5.04 -4.22 16.60
CA ASP A 57 5.15 -2.88 17.18
C ASP A 57 4.73 -1.81 16.15
N VAL A 58 3.42 -1.70 15.92
CA VAL A 58 2.84 -0.70 15.00
C VAL A 58 2.92 0.70 15.61
N LEU A 59 3.48 1.66 14.87
CA LEU A 59 3.66 3.01 15.37
C LEU A 59 2.31 3.72 15.61
N ALA A 60 2.32 4.63 16.58
CA ALA A 60 1.19 5.51 16.91
C ALA A 60 -0.10 4.79 17.38
N GLU A 61 0.02 3.64 18.04
CA GLU A 61 -1.09 2.93 18.71
C GLU A 61 -2.00 3.85 19.53
N HIS A 62 -1.43 4.69 20.39
CA HIS A 62 -2.15 5.68 21.21
C HIS A 62 -2.96 6.73 20.41
N LYS A 63 -2.78 6.80 19.09
CA LYS A 63 -3.52 7.66 18.15
C LYS A 63 -4.39 6.86 17.16
N GLY A 64 -4.57 5.56 17.37
CA GLY A 64 -5.29 4.68 16.44
C GLY A 64 -4.48 4.30 15.20
N PHE A 65 -3.16 4.22 15.32
CA PHE A 65 -2.18 3.80 14.30
C PHE A 65 -2.01 4.75 13.10
N THR A 66 -3.08 5.11 12.40
CA THR A 66 -3.00 5.98 11.22
C THR A 66 -4.33 6.66 10.89
N GLU A 67 -4.24 7.91 10.41
CA GLU A 67 -5.35 8.65 9.77
C GLU A 67 -5.14 8.76 8.24
N SER A 68 -4.28 7.90 7.69
CA SER A 68 -3.88 7.92 6.28
C SER A 68 -3.90 6.50 5.69
N HIS A 69 -3.37 6.37 4.47
CA HIS A 69 -3.21 5.08 3.79
C HIS A 69 -1.98 4.30 4.23
N VAL A 70 -1.06 4.92 4.99
CA VAL A 70 0.25 4.34 5.35
C VAL A 70 0.27 3.89 6.80
N LEU A 71 0.92 2.74 7.04
CA LEU A 71 1.35 2.26 8.34
C LEU A 71 2.87 2.14 8.40
N LEU A 72 3.43 2.37 9.58
CA LEU A 72 4.82 2.12 9.89
C LEU A 72 4.88 1.12 11.05
N VAL A 73 5.73 0.12 10.92
CA VAL A 73 5.88 -0.94 11.92
C VAL A 73 7.35 -1.05 12.29
N ASP A 74 7.65 -1.02 13.58
CA ASP A 74 8.95 -1.40 14.11
C ASP A 74 9.02 -2.94 14.18
N ILE A 75 10.04 -3.49 13.54
CA ILE A 75 10.27 -4.93 13.43
C ILE A 75 11.58 -5.35 14.11
N THR A 76 12.22 -4.44 14.84
CA THR A 76 13.54 -4.65 15.44
C THR A 76 13.57 -5.82 16.42
N LYS A 77 12.41 -6.16 17.00
CA LYS A 77 12.20 -7.35 17.83
C LYS A 77 12.37 -8.68 17.08
N TYR A 78 12.11 -8.69 15.77
CA TYR A 78 12.09 -9.87 14.92
C TYR A 78 13.28 -9.94 13.95
N GLY A 79 13.88 -8.79 13.60
CA GLY A 79 15.03 -8.73 12.71
C GLY A 79 15.22 -7.34 12.10
N ASP A 80 15.79 -7.31 10.90
CA ASP A 80 15.94 -6.10 10.10
C ASP A 80 15.04 -6.12 8.86
N GLY A 81 14.72 -4.92 8.35
CA GLY A 81 13.84 -4.75 7.21
C GLY A 81 14.40 -5.32 5.90
N GLY A 82 15.71 -5.47 5.75
CA GLY A 82 16.31 -6.09 4.57
C GLY A 82 15.97 -7.57 4.47
N SER A 83 16.09 -8.30 5.59
CA SER A 83 15.74 -9.72 5.66
C SER A 83 14.24 -9.98 5.69
N ILE A 84 13.49 -9.22 6.49
CA ILE A 84 12.03 -9.42 6.62
C ILE A 84 11.29 -9.09 5.32
N GLU A 85 11.70 -8.02 4.61
CA GLU A 85 11.14 -7.70 3.28
C GLU A 85 11.33 -8.86 2.29
N GLN A 86 12.52 -9.46 2.24
CA GLN A 86 12.80 -10.59 1.35
C GLN A 86 12.01 -11.85 1.72
N GLN A 87 11.81 -12.13 3.01
CA GLN A 87 11.00 -13.26 3.45
C GLN A 87 9.53 -13.07 3.06
N LEU A 88 8.98 -11.88 3.29
CA LEU A 88 7.61 -11.56 2.91
C LEU A 88 7.42 -11.58 1.38
N GLU A 89 8.42 -11.11 0.62
CA GLU A 89 8.42 -11.17 -0.84
C GLU A 89 8.32 -12.61 -1.36
N LYS A 90 9.08 -13.55 -0.77
CA LYS A 90 8.97 -14.99 -1.10
C LYS A 90 7.58 -15.56 -0.84
N ALA A 91 6.85 -15.00 0.11
CA ALA A 91 5.46 -15.38 0.40
C ALA A 91 4.42 -14.61 -0.43
N ASN A 92 4.82 -13.90 -1.49
CA ASN A 92 3.97 -13.03 -2.31
C ASN A 92 3.38 -11.81 -1.57
N ILE A 93 3.99 -11.38 -0.46
CA ILE A 93 3.61 -10.18 0.28
C ILE A 93 4.63 -9.07 0.00
N ILE A 94 4.23 -8.11 -0.84
CA ILE A 94 5.12 -7.02 -1.27
C ILE A 94 4.92 -5.79 -0.39
N LEU A 95 5.99 -5.36 0.26
CA LEU A 95 6.05 -4.14 1.06
C LEU A 95 7.41 -3.46 0.87
N ASN A 96 7.62 -2.35 1.59
CA ASN A 96 8.89 -1.64 1.54
C ASN A 96 9.56 -1.63 2.92
N ARG A 97 10.84 -2.01 2.98
CA ARG A 97 11.70 -1.69 4.14
C ARG A 97 11.89 -0.18 4.26
N ASN A 98 11.77 0.35 5.48
CA ASN A 98 11.69 1.79 5.69
C ASN A 98 12.43 2.22 6.96
N LEU A 99 13.26 3.27 6.86
CA LEU A 99 13.96 3.84 8.01
C LEU A 99 12.98 4.45 9.02
N LEU A 100 13.19 4.14 10.29
CA LEU A 100 12.50 4.77 11.41
C LEU A 100 13.32 5.96 11.94
N PRO A 101 12.69 6.93 12.65
CA PRO A 101 13.37 8.13 13.12
C PRO A 101 14.60 7.87 14.03
N TRP A 102 14.65 6.72 14.72
CA TRP A 102 15.76 6.33 15.59
C TRP A 102 16.87 5.54 14.88
N ASP A 103 16.59 4.95 13.72
CA ASP A 103 17.51 4.04 13.03
C ASP A 103 18.91 4.63 12.81
N ILE A 104 18.99 5.89 12.35
CA ILE A 104 20.27 6.56 12.09
C ILE A 104 21.06 6.75 13.40
N LYS A 105 20.38 7.07 14.50
CA LYS A 105 21.03 7.24 15.82
C LYS A 105 21.52 5.92 16.38
N GLU A 106 20.87 4.81 16.02
CA GLU A 106 21.25 3.45 16.37
C GLU A 106 22.28 2.83 15.42
N GLY A 107 22.73 3.56 14.39
CA GLY A 107 23.72 3.08 13.43
C GLY A 107 23.18 2.13 12.37
N ARG A 108 21.86 2.05 12.17
CA ARG A 108 21.24 1.22 11.13
C ARG A 108 21.36 1.87 9.75
N HIS A 109 21.55 1.03 8.74
CA HIS A 109 21.69 1.44 7.34
C HIS A 109 20.36 1.27 6.58
N PHE A 110 20.14 2.04 5.51
CA PHE A 110 18.89 1.97 4.73
C PHE A 110 18.61 0.60 4.08
N MET A 111 19.65 -0.25 3.95
CA MET A 111 19.52 -1.63 3.46
C MET A 111 18.98 -2.59 4.52
N HIS A 112 19.19 -2.28 5.80
CA HIS A 112 18.79 -3.07 6.96
C HIS A 112 18.15 -2.16 8.02
N PRO A 113 17.05 -1.46 7.69
CA PRO A 113 16.39 -0.54 8.61
C PRO A 113 15.65 -1.30 9.72
N GLY A 114 15.22 -0.59 10.76
CA GLY A 114 14.43 -1.17 11.85
C GLY A 114 12.93 -1.27 11.56
N GLY A 115 12.46 -0.72 10.43
CA GLY A 115 11.04 -0.65 10.12
C GLY A 115 10.65 -1.17 8.74
N ILE A 116 9.35 -1.39 8.61
CA ILE A 116 8.65 -1.64 7.35
C ILE A 116 7.50 -0.65 7.18
N ARG A 117 7.17 -0.34 5.92
CA ARG A 117 6.06 0.53 5.54
C ARG A 117 5.06 -0.24 4.71
N LEU A 118 3.81 -0.15 5.13
CA LEU A 118 2.66 -0.81 4.49
C LEU A 118 1.67 0.24 4.01
N GLY A 119 0.86 -0.12 3.01
CA GLY A 119 -0.29 0.68 2.59
C GLY A 119 -1.40 -0.19 2.03
N THR A 120 -2.63 0.30 2.11
CA THR A 120 -3.83 -0.49 1.78
C THR A 120 -4.52 -0.07 0.48
N SER A 121 -3.97 0.90 -0.24
CA SER A 121 -4.55 1.44 -1.49
C SER A 121 -4.84 0.34 -2.53
N GLU A 122 -3.84 -0.49 -2.84
CA GLU A 122 -3.95 -1.54 -3.87
C GLU A 122 -4.97 -2.63 -3.47
N VAL A 123 -4.85 -3.17 -2.27
CA VAL A 123 -5.77 -4.21 -1.76
C VAL A 123 -7.21 -3.71 -1.67
N THR A 124 -7.40 -2.44 -1.28
CA THR A 124 -8.72 -1.81 -1.28
C THR A 124 -9.27 -1.70 -2.70
N ARG A 125 -8.42 -1.33 -3.67
CA ARG A 125 -8.82 -1.25 -5.08
C ARG A 125 -9.17 -2.61 -5.68
N LEU A 126 -8.67 -3.70 -5.10
CA LEU A 126 -9.03 -5.08 -5.46
C LEU A 126 -10.29 -5.59 -4.73
N GLY A 127 -10.94 -4.74 -3.94
CA GLY A 127 -12.20 -5.03 -3.27
C GLY A 127 -12.08 -5.51 -1.82
N MET A 128 -10.86 -5.64 -1.29
CA MET A 128 -10.63 -6.05 0.10
C MET A 128 -11.11 -4.98 1.10
N LYS A 129 -11.58 -5.44 2.25
CA LYS A 129 -12.13 -4.65 3.36
C LYS A 129 -11.46 -5.03 4.67
N GLU A 130 -12.02 -4.56 5.78
CA GLU A 130 -11.47 -4.69 7.12
C GLU A 130 -11.20 -6.16 7.53
N SER A 131 -12.05 -7.12 7.12
CA SER A 131 -11.87 -8.56 7.40
C SER A 131 -10.59 -9.11 6.76
N GLU A 132 -10.36 -8.77 5.49
CA GLU A 132 -9.19 -9.22 4.76
C GLU A 132 -7.89 -8.64 5.32
N MET A 133 -7.95 -7.49 5.98
CA MET A 133 -6.77 -6.93 6.64
C MET A 133 -6.32 -7.77 7.83
N VAL A 134 -7.24 -8.48 8.49
CA VAL A 134 -6.93 -9.44 9.54
C VAL A 134 -6.19 -10.64 8.95
N GLU A 135 -6.67 -11.20 7.85
CA GLU A 135 -6.01 -12.32 7.16
C GLU A 135 -4.60 -11.94 6.67
N ILE A 136 -4.44 -10.73 6.10
CA ILE A 136 -3.11 -10.22 5.70
C ILE A 136 -2.16 -10.13 6.91
N ALA A 137 -2.64 -9.62 8.05
CA ALA A 137 -1.83 -9.56 9.27
C ALA A 137 -1.45 -10.97 9.78
N GLU A 138 -2.35 -11.94 9.66
CA GLU A 138 -2.10 -13.33 10.02
C GLU A 138 -1.04 -13.98 9.12
N PHE A 139 -1.07 -13.75 7.80
CA PHE A 139 -0.01 -14.23 6.91
C PHE A 139 1.35 -13.61 7.27
N MET A 140 1.38 -12.30 7.57
CA MET A 140 2.61 -11.64 8.03
C MET A 140 3.11 -12.21 9.36
N LYS A 141 2.20 -12.50 10.30
CA LYS A 141 2.52 -13.14 11.58
C LYS A 141 3.15 -14.51 11.38
N ARG A 142 2.58 -15.35 10.51
CA ARG A 142 3.09 -16.70 10.24
C ARG A 142 4.55 -16.69 9.81
N ILE A 143 4.95 -15.69 9.02
CA ILE A 143 6.32 -15.56 8.52
C ILE A 143 7.23 -14.92 9.56
N VAL A 144 6.86 -13.77 10.12
CA VAL A 144 7.77 -12.96 10.95
C VAL A 144 7.79 -13.39 12.40
N VAL A 145 6.65 -13.80 12.95
CA VAL A 145 6.52 -14.18 14.37
C VAL A 145 6.64 -15.68 14.55
N ASP A 146 5.91 -16.46 13.75
CA ASP A 146 5.89 -17.92 13.87
C ASP A 146 7.03 -18.59 13.10
N GLN A 147 7.78 -17.83 12.29
CA GLN A 147 8.95 -18.30 11.52
C GLN A 147 8.64 -19.52 10.63
N GLN A 148 7.42 -19.57 10.07
CA GLN A 148 7.06 -20.56 9.06
C GLN A 148 7.82 -20.31 7.75
N ASP A 149 7.98 -21.36 6.95
CA ASP A 149 8.62 -21.25 5.63
C ASP A 149 7.79 -20.32 4.73
N PRO A 150 8.37 -19.21 4.22
CA PRO A 150 7.68 -18.33 3.29
C PRO A 150 7.12 -19.04 2.05
N GLU A 151 7.77 -20.11 1.57
CA GLU A 151 7.30 -20.85 0.40
C GLU A 151 5.98 -21.57 0.67
N GLU A 152 5.79 -22.14 1.87
CA GLU A 152 4.53 -22.77 2.28
C GLU A 152 3.41 -21.71 2.42
N VAL A 153 3.73 -20.57 3.06
CA VAL A 153 2.74 -19.48 3.22
C VAL A 153 2.38 -18.85 1.88
N SER A 154 3.28 -18.88 0.89
CA SER A 154 3.06 -18.32 -0.45
C SER A 154 1.87 -18.94 -1.18
N GLU A 155 1.60 -20.23 -0.97
CA GLU A 155 0.48 -20.96 -1.57
C GLU A 155 -0.85 -20.47 -1.01
N ASP A 156 -0.93 -20.28 0.31
CA ASP A 156 -2.11 -19.76 0.98
C ASP A 156 -2.40 -18.31 0.58
N VAL A 157 -1.36 -17.47 0.50
CA VAL A 157 -1.49 -16.08 0.03
C VAL A 157 -1.98 -16.05 -1.42
N ALA A 158 -1.46 -16.93 -2.27
CA ALA A 158 -1.91 -17.03 -3.66
C ALA A 158 -3.37 -17.47 -3.76
N GLU A 159 -3.80 -18.46 -2.96
CA GLU A 159 -5.20 -18.91 -2.93
C GLU A 159 -6.13 -17.81 -2.41
N PHE A 160 -5.78 -17.14 -1.31
CA PHE A 160 -6.49 -15.96 -0.80
C PHE A 160 -6.65 -14.89 -1.89
N ARG A 161 -5.57 -14.60 -2.62
CA ARG A 161 -5.55 -13.57 -3.66
C ARG A 161 -6.44 -13.91 -4.86
N ARG A 162 -6.71 -15.20 -5.15
CA ARG A 162 -7.57 -15.63 -6.28
C ARG A 162 -9.00 -15.10 -6.18
N ALA A 163 -9.50 -14.81 -4.98
CA ALA A 163 -10.85 -14.24 -4.82
C ALA A 163 -10.97 -12.78 -5.31
N PHE A 164 -9.86 -12.05 -5.50
CA PHE A 164 -9.86 -10.60 -5.69
C PHE A 164 -9.35 -10.14 -7.08
N GLN A 165 -9.84 -10.71 -8.17
CA GLN A 165 -9.29 -10.45 -9.53
C GLN A 165 -9.82 -9.18 -10.22
N ARG A 166 -10.84 -8.53 -9.65
CA ARG A 166 -11.48 -7.35 -10.24
C ARG A 166 -10.91 -6.07 -9.66
N ILE A 167 -10.68 -5.09 -10.51
CA ILE A 167 -10.33 -3.73 -10.10
C ILE A 167 -11.62 -2.95 -9.86
N HIS A 168 -11.71 -2.30 -8.69
CA HIS A 168 -12.81 -1.44 -8.27
C HIS A 168 -12.38 0.03 -8.28
N TYR A 169 -13.36 0.94 -8.09
CA TYR A 169 -13.16 2.39 -8.07
C TYR A 169 -12.54 2.92 -9.38
N CYS A 170 -12.92 2.29 -10.48
CA CYS A 170 -12.55 2.65 -11.84
C CYS A 170 -13.76 2.50 -12.76
N PHE A 171 -13.71 3.15 -13.92
CA PHE A 171 -14.69 2.87 -14.97
C PHE A 171 -14.34 1.53 -15.62
N GLU A 172 -15.32 0.65 -15.81
CA GLU A 172 -15.06 -0.68 -16.36
C GLU A 172 -14.95 -0.65 -17.89
N GLU A 173 -15.62 0.34 -18.50
CA GLU A 173 -15.58 0.58 -19.93
C GLU A 173 -15.03 1.97 -20.23
N ALA A 174 -14.13 2.06 -21.21
CA ALA A 174 -13.53 3.34 -21.62
C ALA A 174 -14.59 4.39 -21.97
N THR A 175 -15.74 3.95 -22.51
CA THR A 175 -16.84 4.85 -22.91
C THR A 175 -17.55 5.52 -21.74
N GLU A 176 -17.52 4.95 -20.54
CA GLU A 176 -18.14 5.55 -19.35
C GLU A 176 -17.39 6.79 -18.90
N ALA A 177 -16.06 6.69 -18.84
CA ALA A 177 -15.19 7.81 -18.49
C ALA A 177 -15.34 9.00 -19.46
N TYR A 178 -15.40 8.71 -20.77
CA TYR A 178 -15.60 9.74 -21.81
C TYR A 178 -17.01 10.37 -21.76
N ARG A 179 -18.03 9.63 -21.31
CA ARG A 179 -19.37 10.20 -21.09
C ARG A 179 -19.44 11.05 -19.83
N TYR A 180 -18.66 10.70 -18.80
CA TYR A 180 -18.63 11.39 -17.52
C TYR A 180 -18.06 12.81 -17.64
N ILE A 181 -16.89 12.95 -18.28
CA ILE A 181 -16.29 14.27 -18.53
C ILE A 181 -16.77 14.79 -19.89
N LYS A 182 -17.68 15.76 -19.87
CA LYS A 182 -17.96 16.58 -21.06
C LYS A 182 -16.77 17.50 -21.33
N ILE A 183 -15.84 17.05 -22.17
CA ILE A 183 -14.79 17.91 -22.72
C ILE A 183 -15.48 18.90 -23.67
N ARG A 184 -15.63 20.15 -23.23
CA ARG A 184 -16.12 21.27 -24.05
C ARG A 184 -15.00 21.83 -24.90
#